data_AF-A0A8D8PXZ7-F1
#
_entry.id   AF-A0A8D8PXZ7-F1
#
_cell.length_a   1.000
_cell.length_b   1.000
_cell.length_c   1.000
_cell.angle_alpha   90.00
_cell.angle_beta   90.00
_cell.angle_gamma   90.00
#
_symmetry.space_group_name_H-M   'P 1'
#
loop_
_entity.id
_entity.type
_entity.pdbx_description
1 polymer ?
#
loop_
_entity_poly.entity_id
_entity_poly.type
_entity_poly.pdbx_seq_one_letter_code
_entity_poly.pdbx_strand_id
1 'polypeptide(L)'
;MICKEKGNIQECNNLCGIKLILHTMKLYKRIVDKINDSTMEMQISNWQFGFMPRRRTVDAFFAIRQPIEKYLEKEKSLYLVLLPLKRPTITYLGMRFGMDLRHLCPFT
;
A
#
# COMPACT_ATOMS: atom_id res chain seq x y z
N MET A 1 2.46 22.37 10.48
CA MET A 1 1.69 21.39 11.29
C MET A 1 0.27 21.92 11.35
N ILE A 2 -0.69 21.27 10.69
CA ILE A 2 -2.09 21.75 10.68
C ILE A 2 -2.86 20.88 11.68
N CYS A 3 -2.99 21.36 12.91
CA CYS A 3 -3.86 20.77 13.92
C CYS A 3 -5.24 21.42 13.78
N LYS A 4 -6.20 20.69 13.21
CA LYS A 4 -7.62 21.05 13.31
C LYS A 4 -8.14 20.50 14.63
N GLU A 5 -7.94 21.25 15.72
CA GLU A 5 -8.78 21.33 16.92
C GLU A 5 -8.00 22.04 18.03
N LYS A 6 -8.64 23.04 18.65
CA LYS A 6 -8.14 23.72 19.85
C LYS A 6 -8.35 22.80 21.06
N GLY A 7 -7.45 21.84 21.23
CA GLY A 7 -7.41 20.93 22.39
C GLY A 7 -5.98 20.45 22.61
N ASN A 8 -5.61 20.21 23.88
CA ASN A 8 -4.25 20.01 24.39
C ASN A 8 -3.24 19.38 23.38
N ILE A 9 -2.17 20.12 23.13
CA ILE A 9 -1.09 19.82 22.16
C ILE A 9 -0.32 18.53 22.52
N GLN A 10 -0.45 18.02 23.75
CA GLN A 10 0.31 16.88 24.27
C GLN A 10 -0.19 15.49 23.83
N GLU A 11 -1.43 15.31 23.37
CA GLU A 11 -1.99 13.97 23.03
C GLU A 11 -2.18 13.71 21.53
N CYS A 12 -1.37 14.35 20.68
CA CYS A 12 -1.44 14.11 19.24
C CYS A 12 -0.59 12.89 18.80
N ASN A 13 -0.96 11.69 19.25
CA ASN A 13 -0.19 10.46 18.98
C ASN A 13 -0.25 9.93 17.53
N ASN A 14 -1.06 10.52 16.64
CA ASN A 14 -1.21 10.05 15.24
C ASN A 14 -1.30 11.19 14.20
N LEU A 15 -0.59 12.30 14.37
CA LEU A 15 -0.55 13.35 13.35
C LEU A 15 0.42 13.00 12.20
N CYS A 16 -0.11 12.85 10.99
CA CYS A 16 0.71 12.82 9.78
C CYS A 16 1.09 14.25 9.39
N GLY A 17 2.23 14.74 9.90
CA GLY A 17 2.71 16.09 9.60
C GLY A 17 3.03 16.26 8.11
N ILE A 18 2.30 17.13 7.42
CA ILE A 18 2.63 17.52 6.05
C ILE A 18 3.79 18.52 6.10
N LYS A 19 4.93 18.15 5.49
CA LYS A 19 6.06 19.05 5.27
C LYS A 19 5.85 19.82 3.97
N LEU A 20 5.76 21.15 4.07
CA LEU A 20 5.78 22.04 2.92
C LEU A 20 7.22 22.15 2.41
N ILE A 21 7.38 22.05 1.10
CA ILE A 21 8.68 22.07 0.41
C ILE A 21 8.74 23.33 -0.45
N LEU A 22 9.91 23.99 -0.50
CA LEU A 22 10.13 25.16 -1.35
C LEU A 22 9.90 24.83 -2.84
N HIS A 23 9.43 25.81 -3.62
CA HIS A 23 9.12 25.63 -5.04
C HIS A 23 10.28 25.07 -5.87
N THR A 24 11.51 25.55 -5.62
CA THR A 24 12.73 25.06 -6.28
C THR A 24 13.01 23.59 -5.96
N MET A 25 12.80 23.19 -4.72
CA MET A 25 13.00 21.80 -4.28
C MET A 25 11.95 20.85 -4.88
N LYS A 26 10.74 21.33 -5.17
CA LYS A 26 9.73 20.55 -5.92
C LYS A 26 10.17 20.24 -7.35
N LEU A 27 10.84 21.19 -8.01
CA LEU A 27 11.43 20.99 -9.34
C LEU A 27 12.59 20.01 -9.27
N TYR A 28 13.50 20.20 -8.31
CA TYR A 28 14.62 19.30 -8.10
C TYR A 28 14.17 17.84 -7.88
N LYS A 29 13.15 17.64 -7.03
CA LYS A 29 12.57 16.32 -6.79
C LYS A 29 12.11 15.64 -8.09
N ARG A 30 11.42 16.37 -8.98
CA ARG A 30 10.95 15.81 -10.26
C ARG A 30 12.10 15.35 -11.16
N ILE A 31 13.25 16.03 -11.11
CA ILE A 31 14.44 15.64 -11.87
C ILE A 31 15.01 14.35 -11.31
N VAL A 32 15.16 14.26 -9.99
CA VAL A 32 15.65 13.06 -9.30
C VAL A 32 14.71 11.87 -9.54
N ASP A 33 13.40 12.06 -9.42
CA ASP A 33 12.41 11.01 -9.65
C ASP A 33 12.55 10.43 -11.07
N LYS A 34 12.74 11.27 -12.10
CA LYS A 34 12.97 10.81 -13.48
C LYS A 34 14.25 10.01 -13.67
N ILE A 35 15.33 10.37 -12.96
CA ILE A 35 16.60 9.63 -13.01
C ILE A 35 16.46 8.28 -12.29
N ASN A 36 15.70 8.26 -11.19
CA ASN A 36 15.43 7.05 -10.46
C ASN A 36 14.52 6.10 -11.24
N ASP A 37 13.52 6.61 -11.96
CA ASP A 37 12.62 5.79 -12.78
C ASP A 37 13.40 4.94 -13.81
N SER A 38 14.43 5.49 -14.46
CA SER A 38 15.20 4.75 -15.47
C SER A 38 16.14 3.68 -14.89
N THR A 39 16.54 3.82 -13.62
CA THR A 39 17.51 2.92 -12.97
C THR A 39 16.86 1.87 -12.10
N MET A 40 15.71 2.20 -11.49
CA MET A 40 15.02 1.34 -10.53
C MET A 40 14.20 0.22 -11.19
N GLU A 41 13.71 0.41 -12.41
CA GLU A 41 12.93 -0.61 -13.13
C GLU A 41 13.68 -1.94 -13.30
N MET A 42 15.02 -1.94 -13.33
CA MET A 42 15.84 -3.15 -13.48
C MET A 42 16.22 -3.84 -12.17
N GLN A 43 16.21 -3.13 -11.03
CA GLN A 43 16.71 -3.68 -9.76
C GLN A 43 15.59 -4.16 -8.82
N ILE A 44 14.34 -3.80 -9.10
CA ILE A 44 13.23 -4.03 -8.18
C ILE A 44 12.41 -5.26 -8.57
N SER A 45 12.02 -6.06 -7.56
CA SER A 45 11.23 -7.27 -7.78
C SER A 45 9.88 -6.99 -8.45
N ASN A 46 9.41 -7.96 -9.25
CA ASN A 46 8.10 -7.87 -9.92
C ASN A 46 6.90 -7.78 -8.95
N TRP A 47 7.10 -8.12 -7.68
CA TRP A 47 6.05 -8.09 -6.65
C TRP A 47 5.96 -6.77 -5.89
N GLN A 48 6.84 -5.81 -6.17
CA GLN A 48 6.74 -4.47 -5.60
C GLN A 48 5.82 -3.60 -6.46
N PHE A 49 4.68 -3.21 -5.89
CA PHE A 49 3.71 -2.34 -6.57
C PHE A 49 3.71 -0.90 -6.03
N GLY A 50 4.20 -0.70 -4.79
CA GLY A 50 4.27 0.62 -4.18
C GLY A 50 5.40 1.46 -4.78
N PHE A 51 5.11 2.73 -5.06
CA PHE A 51 6.08 3.71 -5.59
C PHE A 51 6.75 3.30 -6.92
N MET A 52 6.16 2.38 -7.66
CA MET A 52 6.65 1.98 -8.98
C MET A 52 5.95 2.77 -10.08
N PRO A 53 6.67 3.27 -11.09
CA PRO A 53 6.04 3.79 -12.29
C PRO A 53 5.24 2.66 -12.95
N ARG A 54 4.06 3.00 -13.49
CA ARG A 54 3.18 2.09 -14.24
C ARG A 54 2.62 0.88 -13.48
N ARG A 55 2.82 0.77 -12.15
CA ARG A 55 2.15 -0.22 -11.30
C ARG A 55 1.19 0.49 -10.34
N ARG A 56 -0.10 0.19 -10.44
CA ARG A 56 -1.14 0.79 -9.61
C ARG A 56 -1.50 -0.15 -8.46
N THR A 57 -2.15 0.42 -7.44
CA THR A 57 -2.73 -0.36 -6.34
C THR A 57 -3.74 -1.41 -6.84
N VAL A 58 -4.40 -1.13 -7.97
CA VAL A 58 -5.32 -2.07 -8.63
C VAL A 58 -4.59 -3.33 -9.11
N ASP A 59 -3.41 -3.17 -9.70
CA ASP A 59 -2.60 -4.29 -10.19
C ASP A 59 -2.11 -5.16 -9.02
N ALA A 60 -1.72 -4.52 -7.91
CA ALA A 60 -1.33 -5.20 -6.68
C ALA A 60 -2.47 -6.05 -6.11
N PHE A 61 -3.67 -5.46 -6.07
CA PHE A 61 -4.85 -6.13 -5.57
C PHE A 61 -5.27 -7.30 -6.48
N PHE A 62 -5.20 -7.10 -7.79
CA PHE A 62 -5.47 -8.15 -8.77
C PHE A 62 -4.46 -9.31 -8.65
N ALA A 63 -3.18 -9.01 -8.50
CA ALA A 63 -2.13 -10.02 -8.31
C ALA A 63 -2.35 -10.86 -7.04
N ILE A 64 -2.92 -10.28 -5.98
CA ILE A 64 -3.30 -11.00 -4.76
C ILE A 64 -4.59 -11.82 -4.96
N ARG A 65 -5.58 -11.28 -5.69
CA ARG A 65 -6.85 -11.98 -5.95
C ARG A 65 -6.70 -13.26 -6.78
N GLN A 66 -5.90 -13.22 -7.85
CA GLN A 66 -5.73 -14.37 -8.76
C GLN A 66 -5.34 -15.68 -8.06
N PRO A 67 -4.33 -15.74 -7.16
CA PRO A 67 -4.03 -16.97 -6.44
C PRO A 67 -5.16 -17.33 -5.47
N ILE A 68 -5.72 -16.36 -4.73
CA ILE A 68 -6.82 -16.62 -3.78
C ILE A 68 -7.97 -17.34 -4.48
N GLU A 69 -8.44 -16.81 -5.61
CA GLU A 69 -9.54 -17.40 -6.39
C GLU A 69 -9.21 -18.82 -6.88
N LYS A 70 -7.98 -19.05 -7.38
CA LYS A 70 -7.53 -20.39 -7.83
C LYS A 70 -7.46 -21.43 -6.71
N TYR A 71 -7.13 -21.03 -5.48
CA TYR A 71 -7.09 -21.95 -4.34
C TYR A 71 -8.49 -22.21 -3.77
N LEU A 72 -9.38 -21.21 -3.82
CA LEU A 72 -10.79 -21.36 -3.47
C LEU A 72 -11.52 -22.32 -4.42
N GLU A 73 -11.28 -22.22 -5.73
CA GLU A 73 -11.86 -23.14 -6.72
C GLU A 73 -11.44 -24.60 -6.49
N LYS A 74 -10.26 -24.81 -5.90
CA LYS A 74 -9.72 -26.13 -5.55
C LYS A 74 -10.07 -26.59 -4.14
N GLU A 75 -10.92 -25.82 -3.44
CA GLU A 75 -11.36 -26.08 -2.06
C GLU A 75 -10.20 -26.22 -1.05
N LYS A 76 -9.08 -25.54 -1.32
CA LYS A 76 -7.88 -25.58 -0.47
C LYS A 76 -7.88 -24.39 0.50
N SER A 77 -7.52 -24.67 1.75
CA SER A 77 -7.29 -23.62 2.75
C SER A 77 -6.07 -22.77 2.37
N LEU A 78 -6.23 -21.46 2.28
CA LEU A 78 -5.16 -20.50 2.04
C LEU A 78 -4.99 -19.57 3.26
N TYR A 79 -3.74 -19.34 3.65
CA TYR A 79 -3.38 -18.42 4.73
C TYR A 79 -2.62 -17.24 4.15
N LEU A 80 -3.12 -16.01 4.41
CA LEU A 80 -2.44 -14.78 4.01
C LEU A 80 -1.77 -14.15 5.22
N VAL A 81 -0.51 -13.78 5.08
CA VAL A 81 0.28 -13.11 6.13
C VAL A 81 0.49 -11.65 5.75
N LEU A 82 0.01 -10.74 6.59
CA LEU A 82 0.22 -9.31 6.41
C LEU A 82 1.30 -8.83 7.39
N LEU A 83 2.34 -8.21 6.82
CA LEU A 83 3.51 -7.69 7.55
C LEU A 83 3.55 -6.16 7.44
N PRO A 84 2.91 -5.41 8.35
CA PRO A 84 2.99 -3.96 8.35
C PRO A 84 4.36 -3.50 8.88
N LEU A 85 4.98 -2.51 8.23
CA LEU A 85 6.29 -2.00 8.65
C LEU A 85 6.26 -1.29 10.02
N LYS A 86 5.14 -0.62 10.34
CA LYS A 86 5.02 0.23 11.55
C LYS A 86 4.82 -0.57 12.85
N ARG A 87 4.40 -1.84 12.74
CA ARG A 87 4.16 -2.71 13.89
C ARG A 87 4.77 -4.08 13.58
N PRO A 88 5.76 -4.57 14.34
CA PRO A 88 6.32 -5.90 14.16
C PRO A 88 5.36 -6.98 14.69
N THR A 89 4.10 -6.92 14.27
CA THR A 89 3.08 -7.91 14.61
C THR A 89 2.67 -8.61 13.33
N ILE A 90 3.01 -9.90 13.25
CA ILE A 90 2.58 -10.76 12.15
C ILE A 90 1.07 -10.94 12.31
N THR A 91 0.29 -10.41 11.36
CA THR A 91 -1.16 -10.62 11.35
C THR A 91 -1.46 -11.75 10.37
N TYR A 92 -1.80 -12.92 10.92
CA TYR A 92 -2.31 -14.03 10.15
C TYR A 92 -3.79 -13.76 9.85
N LEU A 93 -4.12 -13.58 8.58
CA LEU A 93 -5.51 -13.55 8.14
C LEU A 93 -5.91 -14.97 7.72
N GLY A 94 -6.37 -15.74 8.70
CA GLY A 94 -6.94 -17.06 8.49
C GLY A 94 -8.34 -16.94 7.91
N MET A 95 -8.44 -16.83 6.60
CA MET A 95 -9.73 -16.81 5.91
C MET A 95 -10.19 -18.24 5.62
N ARG A 96 -11.05 -18.80 6.48
CA ARG A 96 -11.98 -19.86 6.05
C ARG A 96 -13.11 -19.18 5.27
N PHE A 97 -12.87 -18.94 3.98
CA PHE A 97 -13.80 -18.20 3.13
C PHE A 97 -14.97 -19.09 2.68
N GLY A 98 -16.08 -18.98 3.40
CA GLY A 98 -17.42 -19.37 2.94
C GLY A 98 -18.34 -18.15 2.78
N MET A 99 -17.80 -16.96 2.49
CA MET A 99 -18.59 -15.74 2.27
C MET A 99 -17.98 -14.85 1.19
N ASP A 100 -18.89 -14.29 0.40
CA ASP A 100 -18.71 -13.61 -0.87
C ASP A 100 -17.74 -12.41 -0.83
N LEU A 101 -16.62 -12.52 -1.55
CA LEU A 101 -15.66 -11.42 -1.81
C LEU A 101 -16.23 -10.31 -2.70
N ARG A 102 -17.49 -10.44 -3.15
CA ARG A 102 -18.23 -9.44 -3.95
C ARG A 102 -18.62 -8.19 -3.15
N HIS A 103 -18.64 -8.23 -1.81
CA HIS A 103 -19.03 -7.10 -0.97
C HIS A 103 -17.87 -6.14 -0.58
N LEU A 104 -16.62 -6.45 -0.95
CA LEU A 104 -15.48 -5.58 -0.61
C LEU A 104 -15.20 -4.47 -1.64
N CYS A 105 -16.02 -4.33 -2.67
CA CYS A 105 -15.88 -3.29 -3.70
C CYS A 105 -17.16 -2.46 -3.84
N PRO A 106 -17.15 -1.17 -3.47
CA PRO A 106 -18.04 -0.18 -4.05
C PRO A 106 -17.17 0.73 -4.94
N PHE A 107 -16.77 0.26 -6.11
CA PHE A 107 -16.23 1.14 -7.17
C PHE A 107 -16.72 0.62 -8.51
N THR A 108 -17.96 0.99 -8.80
CA THR A 108 -18.40 1.32 -10.17
C THR A 108 -18.00 2.77 -10.43
#